data_AF-A0A2G4FNC0-F1
#
_entry.id   AF-A0A2G4FNC0-F1
#
_cell.length_a   1.000
_cell.length_b   1.000
_cell.length_c   1.000
_cell.angle_alpha   90.00
_cell.angle_beta   90.00
_cell.angle_gamma   90.00
#
_symmetry.space_group_name_H-M   'P 1'
#
loop_
_entity.id
_entity.type
_entity.pdbx_description
1 polymer ?
#
loop_
_entity_poly.entity_id
_entity_poly.type
_entity_poly.pdbx_seq_one_letter_code
_entity_poly.pdbx_strand_id
1 'polypeptide(L)'
;MATIVLVRWSNRDRTIFGLLPPILLLALAIIELQFPFSVALAGVSFSLSLILIGLPHGAVDLAVSSRLSGATTWSASLRGFVGYIILLVLVLVVAFMFPTAVVLAFGLMSAWHFGTADALDLNESVGKSSHISWLVVAARGAFVLSLPFVFHPTSTCEVANRLLKLFGSQGPNVFEAIVTPVFAGILCLASVVLFVEWCFRISTGDIQYAGILSLEIASLVAAFAILHPLFAMGSYFLCWHSWRQTRRLILLMEGESVSINRSIIRLHVRSLPLLIPTLLVVAAVLIWRLPDATIYDLAVVSLAVFVVVTPPHQMLISRIQGNL
;
A
#
# COMPACT_ATOMS: atom_id res chain seq x y z
N MET A 1 9.89 -17.66 -17.99
CA MET A 1 9.15 -16.83 -17.02
C MET A 1 10.11 -16.44 -15.93
N ALA A 2 10.32 -15.14 -15.69
CA ALA A 2 11.13 -14.67 -14.59
C ALA A 2 10.31 -14.78 -13.29
N THR A 3 10.37 -15.92 -12.63
CA THR A 3 9.83 -16.07 -11.27
C THR A 3 10.81 -15.38 -10.33
N ILE A 4 10.32 -14.47 -9.46
CA ILE A 4 11.16 -13.99 -8.36
C ILE A 4 11.39 -15.20 -7.46
N VAL A 5 12.63 -15.70 -7.46
CA VAL A 5 13.09 -16.68 -6.46
C VAL A 5 12.89 -16.03 -5.10
N LEU A 6 12.27 -16.73 -4.15
CA LEU A 6 12.18 -16.30 -2.76
C LEU A 6 13.60 -16.10 -2.22
N VAL A 7 14.09 -14.86 -2.23
CA VAL A 7 15.43 -14.51 -1.75
C VAL A 7 15.34 -14.25 -0.26
N ARG A 8 15.99 -15.11 0.53
CA ARG A 8 16.18 -14.91 1.97
C ARG A 8 16.79 -13.54 2.23
N TRP A 9 16.21 -12.79 3.15
CA TRP A 9 16.73 -11.47 3.49
C TRP A 9 18.10 -11.58 4.14
N SER A 10 19.04 -10.76 3.68
CA SER A 10 20.32 -10.56 4.38
C SER A 10 20.08 -9.93 5.76
N ASN A 11 21.07 -9.97 6.66
CA ASN A 11 20.96 -9.25 7.95
C ASN A 11 20.70 -7.76 7.75
N ARG A 12 21.32 -7.16 6.72
CA ARG A 12 21.09 -5.77 6.34
C ARG A 12 19.65 -5.55 5.90
N ASP A 13 19.07 -6.47 5.11
CA ASP A 13 17.68 -6.37 4.66
C ASP A 13 16.69 -6.49 5.82
N ARG A 14 16.94 -7.39 6.77
CA ARG A 14 16.13 -7.54 7.99
C ARG A 14 16.06 -6.24 8.79
N THR A 15 17.18 -5.54 8.92
CA THR A 15 17.19 -4.23 9.59
C THR A 15 16.48 -3.17 8.76
N ILE A 16 16.85 -3.02 7.49
CA ILE A 16 16.42 -1.89 6.66
C ILE A 16 14.97 -2.02 6.19
N PHE A 17 14.53 -3.20 5.76
CA PHE A 17 13.19 -3.44 5.21
C PHE A 17 12.25 -4.11 6.22
N GLY A 18 12.79 -4.78 7.24
CA GLY A 18 12.01 -5.47 8.26
C GLY A 18 11.70 -4.62 9.46
N LEU A 19 12.74 -4.27 10.22
CA LEU A 19 12.63 -3.62 11.53
C LEU A 19 12.44 -2.11 11.44
N LEU A 20 13.04 -1.44 10.44
CA LEU A 20 12.93 0.00 10.32
C LEU A 20 11.47 0.48 10.14
N PRO A 21 10.61 -0.12 9.30
CA PRO A 21 9.22 0.32 9.17
C PRO A 21 8.40 0.35 10.47
N PRO A 22 8.31 -0.74 11.27
CA PRO A 22 7.56 -0.70 12.53
C PRO A 22 8.17 0.27 13.55
N ILE A 23 9.50 0.41 13.57
CA ILE A 23 10.17 1.40 14.43
C ILE A 23 9.77 2.83 14.03
N LEU A 24 9.75 3.15 12.73
CA LEU A 24 9.34 4.47 12.24
C LEU A 24 7.88 4.78 12.59
N LEU A 25 6.97 3.82 12.44
CA LEU A 25 5.56 4.00 12.82
C LEU A 25 5.40 4.23 14.32
N LEU A 26 6.11 3.46 15.16
CA LEU A 26 6.12 3.66 16.61
C LEU A 26 6.71 5.03 16.98
N ALA A 27 7.81 5.44 16.34
CA ALA A 27 8.41 6.75 16.58
C ALA A 27 7.44 7.88 16.22
N LEU A 28 6.73 7.80 15.09
CA LEU A 28 5.72 8.79 14.71
C LEU A 28 4.57 8.84 15.74
N ALA A 29 4.09 7.69 16.21
CA ALA A 29 3.06 7.64 17.25
C ALA A 29 3.54 8.25 18.58
N ILE A 30 4.78 7.99 19.00
CA ILE A 30 5.36 8.60 20.19
C ILE A 30 5.51 10.12 20.03
N ILE A 31 5.96 10.58 18.86
CA ILE A 31 6.07 12.01 18.56
C ILE A 31 4.70 12.69 18.65
N GLU A 32 3.65 12.10 18.06
CA GLU A 32 2.27 12.62 18.15
C GLU A 32 1.80 12.78 19.60
N LEU A 33 2.08 11.79 20.46
CA LEU A 33 1.71 11.87 21.88
C LEU A 33 2.40 13.01 22.63
N GLN A 34 3.62 13.41 22.22
CA GLN A 34 4.38 14.50 22.84
C GLN A 34 4.12 15.85 22.18
N PHE A 35 3.84 15.83 20.88
CA PHE A 35 3.67 17.00 20.01
C PHE A 35 2.50 16.76 19.06
N PRO A 36 1.24 16.91 19.53
CA PRO A 36 0.06 16.59 18.72
C PRO A 36 0.05 17.33 17.39
N PHE A 37 -0.08 16.59 16.29
CA PHE A 37 -0.09 17.17 14.95
C PHE A 37 -1.44 17.84 14.69
N SER A 38 -1.38 18.99 14.01
CA SER A 38 -2.58 19.59 13.46
C SER A 38 -3.19 18.68 12.39
N VAL A 39 -4.53 18.63 12.32
CA VAL A 39 -5.27 17.96 11.22
C VAL A 39 -4.82 18.47 9.85
N ALA A 40 -4.36 19.71 9.76
CA ALA A 40 -3.79 20.26 8.53
C ALA A 40 -2.57 19.45 8.03
N LEU A 41 -1.83 18.77 8.90
CA LEU A 41 -0.68 17.94 8.54
C LEU A 41 -1.08 16.49 8.17
N ALA A 42 -2.35 16.11 8.30
CA ALA A 42 -2.78 14.73 8.11
C ALA A 42 -2.47 14.18 6.70
N GLY A 43 -2.41 15.04 5.69
CA GLY A 43 -2.07 14.67 4.31
C GLY A 43 -0.57 14.58 4.01
N VAL A 44 0.32 14.96 4.95
CA VAL A 44 1.76 15.10 4.67
C VAL A 44 2.41 13.77 4.29
N SER A 45 2.26 12.72 5.09
CA SER A 45 2.89 11.43 4.79
C SER A 45 2.42 10.84 3.46
N PHE A 46 1.13 10.98 3.16
CA PHE A 46 0.57 10.54 1.88
C PHE A 46 1.11 11.35 0.71
N SER A 47 1.24 12.68 0.87
CA SER A 47 1.79 13.57 -0.15
C SER A 47 3.29 13.33 -0.38
N LEU A 48 4.07 13.07 0.67
CA LEU A 48 5.46 12.65 0.56
C LEU A 48 5.57 11.32 -0.18
N SER A 49 4.63 10.39 0.05
CA SER A 49 4.59 9.12 -0.67
C SER A 49 4.40 9.29 -2.18
N LEU A 50 3.66 10.31 -2.62
CA LEU A 50 3.46 10.63 -4.03
C LEU A 50 4.78 10.95 -4.76
N ILE A 51 5.78 11.46 -4.05
CA ILE A 51 7.03 11.94 -4.67
C ILE A 51 8.19 10.99 -4.38
N LEU A 52 8.27 10.45 -3.17
CA LEU A 52 9.44 9.71 -2.71
C LEU A 52 9.43 8.26 -3.17
N ILE A 53 8.51 7.42 -2.70
CA ILE A 53 8.57 5.97 -2.97
C ILE A 53 7.18 5.38 -3.26
N GLY A 54 6.13 5.98 -2.69
CA GLY A 54 4.74 5.57 -2.88
C GLY A 54 4.31 5.54 -4.34
N LEU A 55 4.15 6.68 -5.01
CA LEU A 55 3.82 6.64 -6.44
C LEU A 55 4.99 6.17 -7.31
N PRO A 56 6.27 6.53 -7.03
CA PRO A 56 7.39 6.06 -7.85
C PRO A 56 7.48 4.55 -7.99
N HIS A 57 7.19 3.73 -6.97
CA HIS A 57 7.26 2.26 -7.13
C HIS A 57 6.21 1.72 -8.09
N GLY A 58 4.96 2.19 -8.01
CA GLY A 58 3.90 1.81 -8.95
C GLY A 58 4.13 2.39 -10.35
N ALA A 59 4.75 3.56 -10.44
CA ALA A 59 5.08 4.17 -11.72
C ALA A 59 6.24 3.44 -12.48
N VAL A 60 6.90 2.44 -11.88
CA VAL A 60 7.84 1.55 -12.60
C VAL A 60 7.10 0.47 -13.42
N ASP A 61 5.76 0.37 -13.35
CA ASP A 61 4.96 -0.69 -14.00
C ASP A 61 5.24 -0.86 -15.50
N LEU A 62 5.47 0.24 -16.23
CA LEU A 62 5.84 0.15 -17.64
C LEU A 62 7.19 -0.56 -17.85
N ALA A 63 8.19 -0.26 -17.01
CA ALA A 63 9.49 -0.90 -17.06
C ALA A 63 9.42 -2.37 -16.59
N VAL A 64 8.61 -2.67 -15.56
CA VAL A 64 8.35 -4.04 -15.11
C VAL A 64 7.66 -4.85 -16.19
N SER A 65 6.60 -4.33 -16.81
CA SER A 65 5.90 -4.99 -17.93
C SER A 65 6.84 -5.25 -19.11
N SER A 66 7.70 -4.28 -19.45
CA SER A 66 8.73 -4.43 -20.47
C SER A 66 9.70 -5.55 -20.14
N ARG A 67 10.14 -5.64 -18.89
CA ARG A 67 11.04 -6.68 -18.40
C ARG A 67 10.40 -8.07 -18.48
N LEU A 68 9.15 -8.20 -18.04
CA LEU A 68 8.41 -9.47 -18.03
C LEU A 68 8.08 -9.97 -19.44
N SER A 69 7.81 -9.07 -20.38
CA SER A 69 7.52 -9.39 -21.79
C SER A 69 8.78 -9.58 -22.65
N GLY A 70 9.97 -9.28 -22.13
CA GLY A 70 11.21 -9.31 -22.89
C GLY A 70 11.31 -8.20 -23.94
N ALA A 71 10.55 -7.12 -23.80
CA ALA A 71 10.58 -5.99 -24.73
C ALA A 71 11.94 -5.27 -24.68
N THR A 72 12.60 -5.17 -25.83
CA THR A 72 13.92 -4.53 -25.99
C THR A 72 13.87 -3.13 -26.57
N THR A 73 12.72 -2.70 -27.09
CA THR A 73 12.52 -1.37 -27.70
C THR A 73 11.34 -0.65 -27.04
N TRP A 74 11.39 0.68 -27.02
CA TRP A 74 10.32 1.50 -26.47
C TRP A 74 8.95 1.23 -27.12
N SER A 75 8.93 1.00 -28.44
CA SER A 75 7.67 0.69 -29.14
C SER A 75 7.09 -0.66 -28.72
N ALA A 76 7.93 -1.66 -28.47
CA ALA A 76 7.50 -2.97 -27.96
C ALA A 76 6.98 -2.85 -26.52
N SER A 77 7.66 -2.07 -25.67
CA SER A 77 7.20 -1.74 -24.32
C SER A 77 5.81 -1.12 -24.32
N LEU A 78 5.58 -0.10 -25.15
CA LEU A 78 4.27 0.56 -25.25
C LEU A 78 3.18 -0.39 -25.75
N ARG A 79 3.45 -1.20 -26.78
CA ARG A 79 2.50 -2.20 -27.27
C ARG A 79 2.13 -3.23 -26.19
N GLY A 80 3.12 -3.72 -25.45
CA GLY A 80 2.90 -4.65 -24.32
C GLY A 80 2.14 -4.02 -23.15
N PHE A 81 2.08 -2.69 -23.07
CA PHE A 81 1.42 -1.93 -22.00
C PHE A 81 0.00 -1.48 -22.34
N VAL A 82 -0.47 -1.66 -23.57
CA VAL A 82 -1.82 -1.23 -24.01
C VAL A 82 -2.93 -1.80 -23.12
N GLY A 83 -2.86 -3.08 -22.73
CA GLY A 83 -3.85 -3.70 -21.85
C GLY A 83 -3.91 -3.06 -20.46
N TYR A 84 -2.78 -2.60 -19.93
CA TYR A 84 -2.72 -1.85 -18.67
C TYR A 84 -3.46 -0.52 -18.80
N ILE A 85 -3.20 0.23 -19.88
CA ILE A 85 -3.85 1.52 -20.14
C ILE A 85 -5.37 1.37 -20.35
N ILE A 86 -5.80 0.33 -21.09
CA ILE A 86 -7.22 0.05 -21.28
C ILE A 86 -7.89 -0.23 -19.92
N LEU A 87 -7.28 -1.05 -19.08
CA LEU A 87 -7.83 -1.34 -17.75
C LEU A 87 -7.86 -0.09 -16.86
N LEU A 88 -6.83 0.75 -16.91
CA LEU A 88 -6.79 2.03 -16.20
C LEU A 88 -7.97 2.94 -16.61
N VAL A 89 -8.19 3.10 -17.93
CA VAL A 89 -9.31 3.91 -18.45
C VAL A 89 -10.66 3.29 -18.08
N LEU A 90 -10.79 1.97 -18.16
CA LEU A 90 -12.01 1.26 -17.78
C LEU A 90 -12.34 1.49 -16.30
N VAL A 91 -11.37 1.32 -15.40
CA VAL A 91 -11.55 1.58 -13.97
C VAL A 91 -11.95 3.03 -13.73
N LEU A 92 -11.34 3.99 -14.41
CA LEU A 92 -11.71 5.40 -14.30
C LEU A 92 -13.17 5.63 -14.70
N VAL A 93 -13.61 5.10 -15.84
CA VAL A 93 -15.01 5.22 -16.30
C VAL A 93 -15.96 4.58 -15.30
N VAL A 94 -15.67 3.35 -14.85
CA VAL A 94 -16.49 2.63 -13.87
C VAL A 94 -16.50 3.38 -12.52
N ALA A 95 -15.41 4.05 -12.13
CA ALA A 95 -15.34 4.85 -10.92
C ALA A 95 -16.30 6.04 -10.96
N PHE A 96 -16.50 6.70 -12.10
CA PHE A 96 -17.49 7.76 -12.24
C PHE A 96 -18.93 7.22 -12.36
N MET A 97 -19.12 6.02 -12.91
CA MET A 97 -20.45 5.40 -13.02
C MET A 97 -20.94 4.79 -11.71
N PHE A 98 -20.04 4.17 -10.94
CA PHE A 98 -20.34 3.47 -9.69
C PHE A 98 -19.33 3.82 -8.57
N PRO A 99 -19.24 5.09 -8.13
CA PRO A 99 -18.19 5.55 -7.21
C PRO A 99 -18.09 4.75 -5.93
N THR A 100 -19.22 4.51 -5.25
CA THR A 100 -19.24 3.77 -3.98
C THR A 100 -18.78 2.33 -4.16
N ALA A 101 -19.24 1.64 -5.19
CA ALA A 101 -18.84 0.27 -5.46
C ALA A 101 -17.34 0.16 -5.76
N VAL A 102 -16.79 1.10 -6.54
CA VAL A 102 -15.36 1.12 -6.86
C VAL A 102 -14.50 1.45 -5.65
N VAL A 103 -14.89 2.40 -4.80
CA VAL A 103 -14.15 2.70 -3.56
C VAL A 103 -14.16 1.50 -2.60
N LEU A 104 -15.28 0.79 -2.47
CA LEU A 104 -15.36 -0.44 -1.67
C LEU A 104 -14.49 -1.57 -2.27
N ALA A 105 -14.57 -1.78 -3.58
CA ALA A 105 -13.74 -2.76 -4.28
C ALA A 105 -12.24 -2.43 -4.16
N PHE A 106 -11.88 -1.14 -4.23
CA PHE A 106 -10.53 -0.67 -3.99
C PHE A 106 -10.07 -0.97 -2.55
N GLY A 107 -10.92 -0.77 -1.54
CA GLY A 107 -10.62 -1.15 -0.17
C GLY A 107 -10.33 -2.65 -0.03
N LEU A 108 -11.20 -3.51 -0.58
CA LEU A 108 -11.02 -4.97 -0.55
C LEU A 108 -9.75 -5.42 -1.28
N MET A 109 -9.50 -4.87 -2.47
CA MET A 109 -8.30 -5.17 -3.25
C MET A 109 -7.04 -4.66 -2.55
N SER A 110 -7.08 -3.50 -1.90
CA SER A 110 -5.97 -2.95 -1.12
C SER A 110 -5.66 -3.84 0.08
N ALA A 111 -6.68 -4.30 0.82
CA ALA A 111 -6.51 -5.29 1.88
C ALA A 111 -5.84 -6.56 1.34
N TRP A 112 -6.31 -7.11 0.22
CA TRP A 112 -5.68 -8.27 -0.40
C TRP A 112 -4.22 -8.01 -0.80
N HIS A 113 -3.95 -6.87 -1.44
CA HIS A 113 -2.61 -6.48 -1.89
C HIS A 113 -1.63 -6.32 -0.71
N PHE A 114 -2.04 -5.62 0.34
CA PHE A 114 -1.24 -5.47 1.56
C PHE A 114 -1.04 -6.80 2.27
N GLY A 115 -2.10 -7.60 2.41
CA GLY A 115 -2.04 -8.90 3.07
C GLY A 115 -1.10 -9.88 2.37
N THR A 116 -1.12 -9.92 1.04
CA THR A 116 -0.23 -10.78 0.24
C THR A 116 1.22 -10.32 0.33
N ALA A 117 1.47 -9.01 0.15
CA ALA A 117 2.81 -8.44 0.25
C ALA A 117 3.42 -8.64 1.64
N ASP A 118 2.69 -8.29 2.70
CA ASP A 118 3.20 -8.38 4.07
C ASP A 118 3.43 -9.83 4.52
N ALA A 119 2.58 -10.78 4.10
CA ALA A 119 2.79 -12.19 4.42
C ALA A 119 4.03 -12.77 3.72
N LEU A 120 4.23 -12.42 2.44
CA LEU A 120 5.42 -12.82 1.68
C LEU A 120 6.69 -12.20 2.29
N ASP A 121 6.67 -10.91 2.62
CA ASP A 121 7.80 -10.21 3.22
C ASP A 121 8.20 -10.82 4.57
N LEU A 122 7.22 -11.13 5.42
CA LEU A 122 7.49 -11.76 6.72
C LEU A 122 8.14 -13.14 6.55
N ASN A 123 7.61 -13.99 5.65
CA ASN A 123 8.20 -15.31 5.37
C ASN A 123 9.63 -15.21 4.82
N GLU A 124 9.87 -14.33 3.84
CA GLU A 124 11.20 -14.12 3.28
C GLU A 124 12.19 -13.56 4.32
N SER A 125 11.72 -12.70 5.23
CA SER A 125 12.54 -12.10 6.28
C SER A 125 13.13 -13.17 7.21
N VAL A 126 12.35 -14.20 7.56
CA VAL A 126 12.81 -15.32 8.39
C VAL A 126 13.43 -16.46 7.58
N GLY A 127 13.39 -16.38 6.25
CA GLY A 127 13.96 -17.39 5.35
C GLY A 127 13.13 -18.65 5.22
N LYS A 128 11.80 -18.53 5.30
CA LYS A 128 10.86 -19.64 5.11
C LYS A 128 10.25 -19.59 3.71
N SER A 129 10.18 -20.76 3.07
CA SER A 129 9.49 -20.97 1.79
C SER A 129 8.15 -21.69 1.94
N SER A 130 7.59 -21.78 3.16
CA SER A 130 6.34 -22.50 3.39
C SER A 130 5.16 -21.82 2.71
N HIS A 131 4.21 -22.65 2.25
CA HIS A 131 2.88 -22.20 1.82
C HIS A 131 2.31 -21.18 2.81
N ILE A 132 1.87 -20.05 2.29
CA ILE A 132 1.21 -19.01 3.09
C ILE A 132 -0.28 -19.34 3.07
N SER A 133 -0.87 -19.48 4.26
CA SER A 133 -2.32 -19.65 4.35
C SER A 133 -3.02 -18.41 3.80
N TRP A 134 -3.96 -18.60 2.87
CA TRP A 134 -4.83 -17.55 2.38
C TRP A 134 -5.62 -16.86 3.50
N LEU A 135 -5.89 -17.58 4.60
CA LEU A 135 -6.53 -17.00 5.78
C LEU A 135 -5.62 -15.99 6.48
N VAL A 136 -4.31 -16.26 6.58
CA VAL A 136 -3.33 -15.33 7.14
C VAL A 136 -3.16 -14.12 6.23
N VAL A 137 -3.09 -14.32 4.91
CA VAL A 137 -3.09 -13.22 3.91
C VAL A 137 -4.30 -12.31 4.12
N ALA A 138 -5.50 -12.89 4.13
CA ALA A 138 -6.74 -12.14 4.31
C ALA A 138 -6.77 -11.43 5.66
N ALA A 139 -6.35 -12.10 6.74
CA ALA A 139 -6.31 -11.51 8.08
C ALA A 139 -5.36 -10.32 8.16
N ARG A 140 -4.14 -10.40 7.61
CA ARG A 140 -3.18 -9.28 7.61
C ARG A 140 -3.75 -8.05 6.87
N GLY A 141 -4.31 -8.28 5.69
CA GLY A 141 -4.93 -7.23 4.90
C GLY A 141 -6.13 -6.58 5.59
N ALA A 142 -7.04 -7.42 6.07
CA ALA A 142 -8.23 -7.00 6.79
C ALA A 142 -7.88 -6.26 8.09
N PHE A 143 -6.82 -6.69 8.78
CA PHE A 143 -6.31 -6.02 9.97
C PHE A 143 -5.97 -4.56 9.66
N VAL A 144 -5.04 -4.31 8.71
CA VAL A 144 -4.62 -2.96 8.33
C VAL A 144 -5.79 -2.09 7.87
N LEU A 145 -6.67 -2.63 7.03
CA LEU A 145 -7.82 -1.88 6.52
C LEU A 145 -8.82 -1.49 7.62
N SER A 146 -9.00 -2.35 8.63
CA SER A 146 -10.03 -2.14 9.65
C SER A 146 -9.62 -1.18 10.76
N LEU A 147 -8.32 -1.06 11.06
CA LEU A 147 -7.80 -0.18 12.10
C LEU A 147 -8.35 1.26 12.03
N PRO A 148 -8.28 1.99 10.89
CA PRO A 148 -8.77 3.38 10.84
C PRO A 148 -10.28 3.48 11.11
N PHE A 149 -11.08 2.51 10.64
CA PHE A 149 -12.53 2.50 10.88
C PHE A 149 -12.91 2.20 12.33
N VAL A 150 -12.05 1.50 13.09
CA VAL A 150 -12.28 1.19 14.51
C VAL A 150 -11.79 2.32 15.41
N PHE A 151 -10.60 2.86 15.16
CA PHE A 151 -9.99 3.88 16.02
C PHE A 151 -10.44 5.31 15.69
N HIS A 152 -10.76 5.59 14.43
CA HIS A 152 -11.10 6.94 13.95
C HIS A 152 -12.30 6.94 12.98
N PRO A 153 -13.46 6.33 13.32
CA PRO A 153 -14.56 6.12 12.39
C PRO A 153 -15.02 7.38 11.66
N THR A 154 -15.22 8.49 12.38
CA THR A 154 -15.66 9.77 11.80
C THR A 154 -14.65 10.33 10.80
N SER A 155 -13.36 10.42 11.18
CA SER A 155 -12.32 10.94 10.30
C SER A 155 -12.06 10.04 9.10
N THR A 156 -12.17 8.72 9.25
CA THR A 156 -12.04 7.77 8.14
C THR A 156 -13.22 7.88 7.18
N CYS A 157 -14.45 8.05 7.70
CA CYS A 157 -15.63 8.31 6.87
C CYS A 157 -15.54 9.66 6.15
N GLU A 158 -14.94 10.69 6.77
CA GLU A 158 -14.68 11.97 6.11
C GLU A 158 -13.76 11.81 4.90
N VAL A 159 -12.64 11.09 5.04
CA VAL A 159 -11.72 10.80 3.92
C VAL A 159 -12.46 10.06 2.80
N ALA A 160 -13.24 9.03 3.13
CA ALA A 160 -14.01 8.27 2.15
C ALA A 160 -15.05 9.14 1.43
N ASN A 161 -15.75 10.02 2.16
CA ASN A 161 -16.72 10.95 1.60
C ASN A 161 -16.07 11.98 0.68
N ARG A 162 -14.91 12.54 1.05
CA ARG A 162 -14.15 13.44 0.18
C ARG A 162 -13.67 12.74 -1.09
N LEU A 163 -13.21 11.50 -0.97
CA LEU A 163 -12.85 10.67 -2.12
C LEU A 163 -14.04 10.43 -3.06
N LEU A 164 -15.21 10.08 -2.52
CA LEU A 164 -16.43 9.88 -3.33
C LEU A 164 -16.88 11.16 -4.03
N LYS A 165 -16.74 12.33 -3.39
CA LYS A 165 -17.04 13.63 -3.99
C LYS A 165 -16.19 13.92 -5.23
N LEU A 166 -14.93 13.47 -5.26
CA LEU A 166 -14.08 13.61 -6.46
C LEU A 166 -14.62 12.82 -7.66
N PHE A 167 -15.31 11.72 -7.40
CA PHE A 167 -16.00 10.91 -8.42
C PHE A 167 -17.47 11.34 -8.64
N GLY A 168 -17.88 12.50 -8.10
CA GLY A 168 -19.22 13.06 -8.31
C GLY A 168 -20.33 12.44 -7.46
N SER A 169 -20.00 11.64 -6.44
CA SER A 169 -20.99 11.05 -5.52
C SER A 169 -20.89 11.63 -4.12
N GLN A 170 -22.02 11.69 -3.42
CA GLN A 170 -22.02 11.79 -1.96
C GLN A 170 -22.05 10.36 -1.39
N GLY A 171 -21.34 10.10 -0.30
CA GLY A 171 -21.45 8.81 0.39
C GLY A 171 -22.84 8.62 1.00
N PRO A 172 -23.29 7.38 1.21
CA PRO A 172 -24.57 7.14 1.87
C PRO A 172 -24.53 7.67 3.31
N ASN A 173 -25.55 8.42 3.74
CA ASN A 173 -25.64 8.96 5.12
C ASN A 173 -25.62 7.87 6.21
N VAL A 174 -25.86 6.61 5.86
CA VAL A 174 -25.90 5.45 6.77
C VAL A 174 -24.50 4.88 7.06
N PHE A 175 -23.45 5.42 6.43
CA PHE A 175 -22.10 4.85 6.46
C PHE A 175 -21.57 4.74 7.90
N GLU A 176 -21.65 5.78 8.72
CA GLU A 176 -21.02 5.77 10.06
C GLU A 176 -21.63 4.74 11.04
N ALA A 177 -22.96 4.55 11.00
CA ALA A 177 -23.67 3.70 11.96
C ALA A 177 -23.46 2.19 11.72
N ILE A 178 -23.27 1.78 10.46
CA ILE A 178 -23.09 0.36 10.09
C ILE A 178 -21.61 0.01 9.94
N VAL A 179 -20.77 0.94 9.49
CA VAL A 179 -19.36 0.68 9.17
C VAL A 179 -18.58 0.31 10.42
N THR A 180 -18.73 1.05 11.52
CA THR A 180 -17.97 0.80 12.76
C THR A 180 -18.14 -0.63 13.30
N PRO A 181 -19.37 -1.14 13.57
CA PRO A 181 -19.54 -2.51 14.07
C PRO A 181 -19.07 -3.57 13.08
N VAL A 182 -19.23 -3.35 11.76
CA VAL A 182 -18.74 -4.28 10.73
C VAL A 182 -17.22 -4.36 10.76
N PHE A 183 -16.51 -3.23 10.73
CA PHE A 183 -15.05 -3.22 10.75
C PHE A 183 -14.48 -3.66 12.10
N ALA A 184 -15.19 -3.44 13.21
CA ALA A 184 -14.82 -4.02 14.50
C ALA A 184 -14.89 -5.55 14.49
N GLY A 185 -15.95 -6.13 13.89
CA GLY A 185 -16.07 -7.57 13.69
C GLY A 185 -14.97 -8.14 12.79
N ILE A 186 -14.67 -7.46 11.68
CA ILE A 186 -13.56 -7.83 10.77
C ILE A 186 -12.21 -7.78 11.49
N LEU A 187 -11.95 -6.70 12.25
CA LEU A 187 -10.71 -6.55 13.02
C LEU A 187 -10.59 -7.65 14.08
N CYS A 188 -11.68 -7.99 14.77
CA CYS A 188 -11.71 -9.07 15.75
C CYS A 188 -11.34 -10.41 15.11
N LEU A 189 -11.99 -10.79 14.00
CA LEU A 189 -11.71 -12.03 13.27
C LEU A 189 -10.26 -12.08 12.76
N ALA A 190 -9.79 -10.98 12.16
CA ALA A 190 -8.41 -10.87 11.71
C ALA A 190 -7.42 -11.05 12.87
N SER A 191 -7.68 -10.42 14.02
CA SER A 191 -6.86 -10.54 15.22
C SER A 191 -6.81 -11.96 15.75
N VAL A 192 -7.95 -12.68 15.75
CA VAL A 192 -8.01 -14.10 16.15
C VAL A 192 -7.14 -14.96 15.23
N VAL A 193 -7.24 -14.79 13.91
CA VAL A 193 -6.40 -15.55 12.96
C VAL A 193 -4.92 -15.28 13.19
N LEU A 194 -4.54 -14.00 13.34
CA LEU A 194 -3.13 -13.64 13.58
C LEU A 194 -2.62 -14.14 14.94
N PHE A 195 -3.48 -14.18 15.95
CA PHE A 195 -3.16 -14.76 17.25
C PHE A 195 -2.96 -16.28 17.16
N VAL A 196 -3.81 -16.99 16.41
CA VAL A 196 -3.64 -18.43 16.16
C VAL A 196 -2.33 -18.70 15.41
N GLU A 197 -2.02 -17.92 14.36
CA GLU A 197 -0.74 -18.01 13.66
C GLU A 197 0.43 -17.77 14.61
N TRP A 198 0.34 -16.75 15.47
CA TRP A 198 1.36 -16.47 16.47
C TRP A 198 1.56 -17.65 17.44
N CYS A 199 0.48 -18.21 18.00
CA CYS A 199 0.54 -19.38 18.88
C CYS A 199 1.14 -20.59 18.18
N PHE A 200 0.74 -20.85 16.93
CA PHE A 200 1.29 -21.94 16.12
C PHE A 200 2.80 -21.77 15.96
N ARG A 201 3.27 -20.58 15.61
CA ARG A 201 4.69 -20.28 15.42
C ARG A 201 5.51 -20.42 16.70
N ILE A 202 4.97 -20.00 17.84
CA ILE A 202 5.61 -20.26 19.14
C ILE A 202 5.71 -21.77 19.40
N SER A 203 4.62 -22.53 19.16
CA SER A 203 4.59 -23.97 19.41
C SER A 203 5.54 -24.78 18.53
N THR A 204 5.84 -24.29 17.31
CA THR A 204 6.79 -24.91 16.39
C THR A 204 8.24 -24.42 16.55
N GLY A 205 8.50 -23.55 17.54
CA GLY A 205 9.83 -23.00 17.81
C GLY A 205 10.25 -21.83 16.89
N ASP A 206 9.33 -21.29 16.09
CA ASP A 206 9.56 -20.16 15.18
C ASP A 206 9.53 -18.80 15.91
N ILE A 207 10.29 -18.67 17.01
CA ILE A 207 10.25 -17.51 17.90
C ILE A 207 10.57 -16.20 17.16
N GLN A 208 11.49 -16.24 16.20
CA GLN A 208 11.82 -15.04 15.39
C GLN A 208 10.63 -14.56 14.57
N TYR A 209 9.86 -15.47 13.96
CA TYR A 209 8.66 -15.11 13.20
C TYR A 209 7.61 -14.51 14.12
N ALA A 210 7.32 -15.18 15.24
CA ALA A 210 6.34 -14.72 16.21
C ALA A 210 6.72 -13.34 16.78
N GLY A 211 8.01 -13.11 17.07
CA GLY A 211 8.50 -11.82 17.57
C GLY A 211 8.35 -10.68 16.56
N ILE A 212 8.68 -10.91 15.28
CA ILE A 212 8.49 -9.90 14.22
C ILE A 212 6.99 -9.64 14.02
N LEU A 213 6.17 -10.69 13.97
CA LEU A 213 4.70 -10.55 13.87
C LEU A 213 4.14 -9.70 15.02
N SER A 214 4.57 -9.93 16.25
CA SER A 214 4.15 -9.14 17.42
C SER A 214 4.56 -7.68 17.28
N LEU A 215 5.81 -7.41 16.88
CA LEU A 215 6.29 -6.04 16.65
C LEU A 215 5.47 -5.34 15.58
N GLU A 216 5.19 -6.04 14.48
CA GLU A 216 4.42 -5.48 13.38
C GLU A 216 2.99 -5.14 13.80
N ILE A 217 2.29 -6.07 14.44
CA ILE A 217 0.93 -5.85 14.95
C ILE A 217 0.91 -4.69 15.96
N ALA A 218 1.82 -4.68 16.93
CA ALA A 218 1.87 -3.64 17.97
C ALA A 218 2.13 -2.26 17.36
N SER A 219 3.05 -2.17 16.40
CA SER A 219 3.35 -0.90 15.71
C SER A 219 2.18 -0.38 14.88
N LEU A 220 1.45 -1.27 14.18
CA LEU A 220 0.27 -0.91 13.41
C LEU A 220 -0.87 -0.44 14.33
N VAL A 221 -1.16 -1.18 15.41
CA VAL A 221 -2.19 -0.78 16.38
C VAL A 221 -1.84 0.57 17.01
N ALA A 222 -0.61 0.74 17.50
CA ALA A 222 -0.19 2.01 18.10
C ALA A 222 -0.30 3.18 17.10
N ALA A 223 0.22 3.01 15.89
CA ALA A 223 0.17 4.06 14.86
C ALA A 223 -1.26 4.44 14.48
N PHE A 224 -2.12 3.46 14.20
CA PHE A 224 -3.50 3.73 13.77
C PHE A 224 -4.46 4.09 14.91
N ALA A 225 -4.10 3.84 16.16
CA ALA A 225 -4.89 4.29 17.32
C ALA A 225 -4.56 5.73 17.74
N ILE A 226 -3.34 6.21 17.42
CA ILE A 226 -2.82 7.50 17.87
C ILE A 226 -2.85 8.54 16.75
N LEU A 227 -2.41 8.18 15.54
CA LEU A 227 -2.27 9.11 14.41
C LEU A 227 -3.59 9.27 13.66
N HIS A 228 -3.87 10.48 13.15
CA HIS A 228 -5.00 10.71 12.24
C HIS A 228 -4.99 9.67 11.08
N PRO A 229 -6.14 9.07 10.70
CA PRO A 229 -6.18 7.90 9.82
C PRO A 229 -5.51 8.12 8.45
N LEU A 230 -5.66 9.31 7.87
CA LEU A 230 -4.98 9.67 6.62
C LEU A 230 -3.45 9.71 6.76
N PHE A 231 -2.95 10.19 7.91
CA PHE A 231 -1.52 10.25 8.21
C PHE A 231 -0.97 8.86 8.54
N ALA A 232 -1.70 8.07 9.34
CA ALA A 232 -1.36 6.68 9.66
C ALA A 232 -1.24 5.84 8.39
N MET A 233 -2.27 5.89 7.54
CA MET A 233 -2.29 5.15 6.28
C MET A 233 -1.21 5.65 5.31
N GLY A 234 -0.97 6.96 5.23
CA GLY A 234 0.11 7.52 4.41
C GLY A 234 1.50 7.10 4.89
N SER A 235 1.70 7.01 6.21
CA SER A 235 2.96 6.59 6.81
C SER A 235 3.20 5.10 6.64
N TYR A 236 2.15 4.27 6.81
CA TYR A 236 2.20 2.85 6.46
C TYR A 236 2.51 2.66 4.97
N PHE A 237 1.79 3.36 4.10
CA PHE A 237 2.00 3.25 2.66
C PHE A 237 3.43 3.65 2.26
N LEU A 238 3.95 4.76 2.78
CA LEU A 238 5.30 5.26 2.48
C LEU A 238 6.40 4.40 3.08
N CYS A 239 6.43 4.27 4.40
CA CYS A 239 7.58 3.75 5.15
C CYS A 239 7.59 2.22 5.25
N TRP A 240 6.45 1.58 5.00
CA TRP A 240 6.29 0.15 5.15
C TRP A 240 6.03 -0.55 3.83
N HIS A 241 4.85 -0.31 3.27
CA HIS A 241 4.39 -1.06 2.10
C HIS A 241 5.24 -0.75 0.87
N SER A 242 5.31 0.52 0.48
CA SER A 242 6.08 0.95 -0.69
C SER A 242 7.57 0.72 -0.52
N TRP A 243 8.08 0.85 0.71
CA TRP A 243 9.47 0.60 1.05
C TRP A 243 9.87 -0.86 0.83
N ARG A 244 9.07 -1.81 1.34
CA ARG A 244 9.31 -3.25 1.15
C ARG A 244 9.09 -3.66 -0.31
N GLN A 245 8.07 -3.12 -0.96
CA GLN A 245 7.83 -3.37 -2.38
C GLN A 245 8.97 -2.86 -3.27
N THR A 246 9.59 -1.73 -2.92
CA THR A 246 10.78 -1.21 -3.62
C THR A 246 11.94 -2.20 -3.57
N ARG A 247 12.15 -2.92 -2.46
CA ARG A 247 13.14 -4.01 -2.41
C ARG A 247 12.89 -5.05 -3.48
N ARG A 248 11.66 -5.53 -3.60
CA ARG A 248 11.28 -6.56 -4.60
C ARG A 248 11.53 -6.07 -6.03
N LEU A 249 11.21 -4.81 -6.30
CA LEU A 249 11.49 -4.18 -7.58
C LEU A 249 13.00 -4.03 -7.84
N ILE A 250 13.80 -3.69 -6.82
CA ILE A 250 15.27 -3.67 -6.94
C ILE A 250 15.80 -5.05 -7.33
N LEU A 251 15.36 -6.10 -6.63
CA LEU A 251 15.79 -7.48 -6.94
C LEU A 251 15.39 -7.90 -8.36
N LEU A 252 14.16 -7.57 -8.79
CA LEU A 252 13.67 -7.90 -10.13
C LEU A 252 14.44 -7.15 -11.25
N MET A 253 14.73 -5.87 -11.02
CA MET A 253 15.23 -4.96 -12.07
C MET A 253 16.75 -4.85 -12.10
N GLU A 254 17.41 -4.90 -10.95
CA GLU A 254 18.85 -4.64 -10.80
C GLU A 254 19.63 -5.86 -10.25
N GLY A 255 18.95 -6.80 -9.57
CA GLY A 255 19.59 -7.89 -8.84
C GLY A 255 20.23 -7.45 -7.51
N GLU A 256 20.91 -8.38 -6.83
CA GLU A 256 21.46 -8.16 -5.48
C GLU A 256 22.78 -7.36 -5.45
N SER A 257 23.52 -7.32 -6.57
CA SER A 257 24.89 -6.79 -6.60
C SER A 257 24.98 -5.27 -6.69
N VAL A 258 23.87 -4.58 -6.95
CA VAL A 258 23.83 -3.12 -7.10
C VAL A 258 23.51 -2.46 -5.77
N SER A 259 24.21 -1.36 -5.45
CA SER A 259 23.97 -0.63 -4.21
C SER A 259 22.55 -0.07 -4.15
N ILE A 260 21.90 -0.23 -2.99
CA ILE A 260 20.50 0.18 -2.76
C ILE A 260 20.21 1.63 -3.18
N ASN A 261 21.09 2.58 -2.84
CA ASN A 261 20.90 3.99 -3.20
C ASN A 261 20.88 4.18 -4.72
N ARG A 262 21.78 3.52 -5.44
CA ARG A 262 21.85 3.58 -6.91
C ARG A 262 20.63 2.90 -7.53
N SER A 263 20.18 1.79 -6.98
CA SER A 263 18.97 1.09 -7.43
C SER A 263 17.72 1.95 -7.25
N ILE A 264 17.56 2.63 -6.10
CA ILE A 264 16.44 3.55 -5.84
C ILE A 264 16.42 4.69 -6.87
N ILE A 265 17.57 5.34 -7.13
CA ILE A 265 17.66 6.42 -8.13
C ILE A 265 17.28 5.90 -9.52
N ARG A 266 17.78 4.73 -9.92
CA ARG A 266 17.44 4.12 -11.21
C ARG A 266 15.96 3.77 -11.31
N LEU A 267 15.33 3.29 -10.24
CA LEU A 267 13.89 3.03 -10.21
C LEU A 267 13.08 4.32 -10.37
N HIS A 268 13.48 5.42 -9.71
CA HIS A 268 12.85 6.73 -9.90
C HIS A 268 12.95 7.21 -11.36
N VAL A 269 14.12 7.09 -11.97
CA VAL A 269 14.29 7.48 -13.37
C VAL A 269 13.40 6.64 -14.28
N ARG A 270 13.27 5.34 -14.01
CA ARG A 270 12.36 4.45 -14.75
C ARG A 270 10.88 4.70 -14.48
N SER A 271 10.54 5.37 -13.38
CA SER A 271 9.16 5.70 -13.04
C SER A 271 8.66 6.97 -13.75
N LEU A 272 9.58 7.86 -14.17
CA LEU A 272 9.24 9.14 -14.82
C LEU A 272 8.18 9.07 -15.94
N PRO A 273 8.17 8.07 -16.85
CA PRO A 273 7.19 8.00 -17.92
C PRO A 273 5.74 7.85 -17.44
N LEU A 274 5.50 7.27 -16.26
CA LEU A 274 4.17 7.18 -15.65
C LEU A 274 3.99 8.22 -14.53
N LEU A 275 5.06 8.57 -13.82
CA LEU A 275 5.02 9.53 -12.72
C LEU A 275 4.68 10.94 -13.19
N ILE A 276 5.35 11.44 -14.25
CA ILE A 276 5.13 12.82 -14.72
C ILE A 276 3.68 13.03 -15.17
N PRO A 277 3.09 12.21 -16.06
CA PRO A 277 1.69 12.38 -16.44
C PRO A 277 0.74 12.29 -15.25
N THR A 278 1.02 11.40 -14.29
CA THR A 278 0.19 11.26 -13.08
C THR A 278 0.23 12.53 -12.22
N LEU A 279 1.41 13.10 -11.98
CA LEU A 279 1.55 14.36 -11.24
C LEU A 279 0.86 15.53 -11.96
N LEU A 280 0.91 15.58 -13.28
CA LEU A 280 0.18 16.58 -14.08
C LEU A 280 -1.35 16.43 -13.92
N VAL A 281 -1.86 15.20 -13.90
CA VAL A 281 -3.29 14.95 -13.64
C VAL A 281 -3.69 15.37 -12.22
N VAL A 282 -2.88 15.03 -11.21
CA VAL A 282 -3.12 15.46 -9.82
C VAL A 282 -3.15 16.99 -9.73
N ALA A 283 -2.16 17.67 -10.31
CA ALA A 283 -2.09 19.12 -10.32
C ALA A 283 -3.30 19.75 -11.05
N ALA A 284 -3.69 19.20 -12.21
CA ALA A 284 -4.83 19.68 -12.97
C ALA A 284 -6.14 19.54 -12.19
N VAL A 285 -6.36 18.41 -11.50
CA VAL A 285 -7.54 18.19 -10.66
C VAL A 285 -7.57 19.17 -9.49
N LEU A 286 -6.43 19.37 -8.81
CA LEU A 286 -6.34 20.33 -7.70
C LEU A 286 -6.68 21.75 -8.17
N ILE A 287 -6.01 22.23 -9.22
CA ILE A 287 -6.21 23.59 -9.74
C ILE A 287 -7.66 23.81 -10.21
N TRP A 288 -8.25 22.82 -10.88
CA TRP A 288 -9.57 22.98 -11.50
C TRP A 288 -10.75 22.76 -10.54
N ARG A 289 -10.63 21.83 -9.59
CA ARG A 289 -11.73 21.45 -8.69
C ARG A 289 -11.58 22.01 -7.28
N LEU A 290 -10.36 22.33 -6.85
CA LEU A 290 -10.00 22.68 -5.48
C LEU A 290 -9.00 23.86 -5.47
N PRO A 291 -9.40 25.07 -5.89
CA PRO A 291 -8.49 26.22 -6.04
C PRO A 291 -7.78 26.62 -4.73
N ASP A 292 -8.41 26.37 -3.58
CA ASP A 292 -7.86 26.59 -2.24
C ASP A 292 -7.34 25.29 -1.60
N ALA A 293 -6.86 24.35 -2.42
CA ALA A 293 -6.43 23.03 -1.97
C ALA A 293 -5.39 23.07 -0.86
N THR A 294 -5.61 22.26 0.16
CA THR A 294 -4.67 22.00 1.24
C THR A 294 -3.82 20.76 0.95
N ILE A 295 -2.82 20.50 1.79
CA ILE A 295 -2.07 19.24 1.73
C ILE A 295 -2.97 18.02 2.00
N TYR A 296 -4.06 18.20 2.75
CA TYR A 296 -5.07 17.18 2.95
C TYR A 296 -5.75 16.84 1.62
N ASP A 297 -6.13 17.86 0.84
CA ASP A 297 -6.77 17.68 -0.46
C ASP A 297 -5.82 17.04 -1.47
N LEU A 298 -4.53 17.40 -1.46
CA LEU A 298 -3.50 16.72 -2.25
C LEU A 298 -3.47 15.22 -1.94
N ALA A 299 -3.52 14.83 -0.66
CA ALA A 299 -3.55 13.44 -0.25
C ALA A 299 -4.82 12.71 -0.73
N VAL A 300 -6.00 13.35 -0.65
CA VAL A 300 -7.27 12.75 -1.12
C VAL A 300 -7.29 12.61 -2.65
N VAL A 301 -6.80 13.60 -3.40
CA VAL A 301 -6.67 13.49 -4.87
C VAL A 301 -5.66 12.40 -5.24
N SER A 302 -4.57 12.26 -4.49
CA SER A 302 -3.61 11.17 -4.65
C SER A 302 -4.24 9.81 -4.39
N LEU A 303 -5.11 9.69 -3.37
CA LEU A 303 -5.87 8.47 -3.11
C LEU A 303 -6.83 8.13 -4.27
N ALA A 304 -7.45 9.13 -4.89
CA ALA A 304 -8.28 8.94 -6.09
C ALA A 304 -7.48 8.39 -7.28
N VAL A 305 -6.22 8.83 -7.45
CA VAL A 305 -5.31 8.22 -8.43
C VAL A 305 -5.07 6.75 -8.08
N PHE A 306 -4.79 6.42 -6.82
CA PHE A 306 -4.58 5.04 -6.38
C PHE A 306 -5.80 4.15 -6.63
N VAL A 307 -7.02 4.64 -6.40
CA VAL A 307 -8.26 3.91 -6.76
C VAL A 307 -8.23 3.42 -8.21
N VAL A 308 -7.71 4.24 -9.12
CA VAL A 308 -7.69 3.97 -10.56
C VAL A 308 -6.48 3.14 -10.99
N VAL A 309 -5.30 3.37 -10.41
CA VAL A 309 -4.06 2.67 -10.82
C VAL A 309 -3.82 1.34 -10.10
N THR A 310 -4.38 1.14 -8.91
CA THR A 310 -4.14 -0.10 -8.14
C THR A 310 -4.65 -1.36 -8.85
N PRO A 311 -5.81 -1.39 -9.55
CA PRO A 311 -6.22 -2.61 -10.26
C PRO A 311 -5.26 -3.08 -11.37
N PRO A 312 -4.84 -2.22 -12.32
CA PRO A 312 -3.87 -2.64 -13.33
C PRO A 312 -2.49 -2.93 -12.72
N HIS A 313 -2.08 -2.22 -11.67
CA HIS A 313 -0.86 -2.53 -10.91
C HIS A 313 -0.94 -3.94 -10.28
N GLN A 314 -2.03 -4.28 -9.60
CA GLN A 314 -2.23 -5.58 -8.97
C GLN A 314 -2.22 -6.73 -9.99
N MET A 315 -2.79 -6.52 -11.18
CA MET A 315 -2.69 -7.48 -12.28
C MET A 315 -1.24 -7.73 -12.70
N LEU A 316 -0.37 -6.72 -12.65
CA LEU A 316 1.04 -6.87 -12.98
C LEU A 316 1.82 -7.56 -11.84
N ILE A 317 1.62 -7.12 -10.60
CA ILE A 317 2.29 -7.69 -9.43
C ILE A 317 1.95 -9.16 -9.21
N SER A 318 0.71 -9.58 -9.43
CA SER A 318 0.32 -10.99 -9.34
C SER A 318 1.09 -11.90 -10.30
N ARG A 319 1.53 -11.40 -11.46
CA ARG A 319 2.40 -12.15 -12.40
C ARG A 319 3.81 -12.34 -11.87
N ILE A 320 4.28 -11.41 -11.02
CA ILE A 320 5.61 -11.44 -10.40
C ILE A 320 5.59 -12.39 -9.19
N GLN A 321 4.51 -12.35 -8.42
CA GLN A 321 4.33 -13.14 -7.19
C GLN A 321 3.95 -14.60 -7.44
N GLY A 322 3.75 -15.02 -8.70
CA GLY A 322 3.46 -16.39 -9.18
C GLY A 322 3.05 -17.42 -8.12
N ASN A 323 1.74 -17.68 -8.03
CA ASN A 323 1.06 -18.69 -7.17
C ASN A 323 1.66 -18.85 -5.76
N LEU A 324 1.13 -18.05 -4.82
CA LEU A 324 1.13 -18.33 -3.37
C LEU A 324 0.78 -19.80 -3.06
#